data_AF-A0A6I2GBP1-F1
#
_entry.id   AF-A0A6I2GBP1-F1
#
_cell.length_a   1.000
_cell.length_b   1.000
_cell.length_c   1.000
_cell.angle_alpha   90.00
_cell.angle_beta   90.00
_cell.angle_gamma   90.00
#
_symmetry.space_group_name_H-M   'P 1'
#
loop_
_entity.id
_entity.type
_entity.pdbx_description
1 polymer ?
#
loop_
_entity_poly.entity_id
_entity_poly.type
_entity_poly.pdbx_seq_one_letter_code
_entity_poly.pdbx_strand_id
1 'polypeptide(L)'
;MPTRSRTDARRRWRKLFAGSVVLIAVAAIGFTLWSNRQDEPNKQTPVADPGGTPLPDAQRARGDLDRLTIAWNRNWESYDRNAFGPGWSGRGGEPVLADGCTAREDVLKRDLTEVRLAEGNSCMVRFGVLIDPYAGERLPYDRFKASDIEIDHVVALGDAWRSGASQWSAEQREQFANDVGNLLAVQQRANQDKGSKTPDQWRPRNAYWCDYARRWIAIKSHWGLTVQATEKSALADMLTTCSPPTAR
;
A
#
# COMPACT_ATOMS: atom_id res chain seq x y z
N MET A 1 77.37 -39.47 -12.21
CA MET A 1 76.09 -38.75 -12.00
C MET A 1 75.00 -39.51 -12.74
N PRO A 2 73.95 -40.05 -12.09
CA PRO A 2 72.93 -40.80 -12.81
C PRO A 2 71.82 -39.87 -13.32
N THR A 3 71.44 -40.05 -14.59
CA THR A 3 70.38 -39.35 -15.29
C THR A 3 69.00 -39.89 -14.91
N ARG A 4 68.13 -39.03 -14.38
CA ARG A 4 66.72 -39.35 -14.06
C ARG A 4 65.90 -39.54 -15.34
N SER A 5 65.14 -40.64 -15.39
CA SER A 5 64.28 -41.03 -16.50
C SER A 5 63.03 -40.14 -16.61
N ARG A 6 62.61 -39.92 -17.86
CA ARG A 6 61.63 -38.91 -18.29
C ARG A 6 60.16 -39.36 -18.18
N THR A 7 59.84 -40.33 -17.33
CA THR A 7 58.55 -41.05 -17.39
C THR A 7 57.52 -40.68 -16.30
N ASP A 8 57.87 -39.91 -15.27
CA ASP A 8 56.92 -39.59 -14.18
C ASP A 8 56.07 -38.31 -14.37
N ALA A 9 56.41 -37.45 -15.35
CA ALA A 9 55.71 -36.17 -15.53
C ALA A 9 54.29 -36.33 -16.12
N ARG A 10 54.03 -37.38 -16.90
CA ARG A 10 52.76 -37.56 -17.62
C ARG A 10 51.62 -38.10 -16.75
N ARG A 11 51.91 -38.71 -15.60
CA ARG A 11 50.88 -39.35 -14.74
C ARG A 11 50.21 -38.39 -13.75
N ARG A 12 50.88 -37.30 -13.36
CA ARG A 12 50.32 -36.28 -12.43
C ARG A 12 49.33 -35.33 -13.10
N TRP A 13 49.44 -35.11 -14.41
CA TRP A 13 48.59 -34.15 -15.14
C TRP A 13 47.20 -34.69 -15.51
N ARG A 14 46.97 -36.00 -15.54
CA ARG A 14 45.64 -36.59 -15.80
C ARG A 14 44.69 -36.54 -14.59
N LYS A 15 45.21 -36.35 -13.37
CA LYS A 15 44.37 -36.25 -12.15
C LYS A 15 43.89 -34.82 -11.85
N LEU A 16 44.56 -33.79 -12.39
CA LEU A 16 44.19 -32.39 -12.17
C LEU A 16 43.15 -31.87 -13.17
N PHE A 17 42.99 -32.52 -14.33
CA PHE A 17 41.95 -32.14 -15.30
C PHE A 17 40.58 -32.76 -15.04
N ALA A 18 40.51 -33.93 -14.40
CA ALA A 18 39.22 -34.58 -14.11
C ALA A 18 38.44 -33.90 -12.97
N GLY A 19 39.13 -33.37 -11.95
CA GLY A 19 38.47 -32.67 -10.82
C GLY A 19 37.90 -31.31 -11.19
N SER A 20 38.61 -30.56 -12.05
CA SER A 20 38.21 -29.20 -12.45
C SER A 20 37.00 -29.18 -13.39
N VAL A 21 36.85 -30.17 -14.27
CA VAL A 21 35.69 -30.26 -15.18
C VAL A 21 34.40 -30.59 -14.41
N VAL A 22 34.47 -31.44 -13.39
CA VAL A 22 33.30 -31.80 -12.56
C VAL A 22 32.84 -30.62 -11.70
N LEU A 23 33.77 -29.86 -11.10
CA LEU A 23 33.42 -28.68 -10.30
C LEU A 23 32.82 -27.55 -11.13
N ILE A 24 33.32 -27.32 -12.35
CA ILE A 24 32.74 -26.33 -13.27
C ILE A 24 31.35 -26.76 -13.75
N ALA A 25 31.14 -28.04 -14.03
CA ALA A 25 29.83 -28.56 -14.43
C ALA A 25 28.78 -28.45 -13.30
N VAL A 26 29.14 -28.77 -12.06
CA VAL A 26 28.24 -28.63 -10.90
C VAL A 26 27.93 -27.15 -10.60
N ALA A 27 28.91 -26.26 -10.72
CA ALA A 27 28.69 -24.83 -10.56
C ALA A 27 27.80 -24.25 -11.69
N ALA A 28 27.97 -24.69 -12.93
CA ALA A 28 27.14 -24.26 -14.07
C ALA A 28 25.69 -24.77 -13.97
N ILE A 29 25.50 -26.01 -13.48
CA ILE A 29 24.16 -26.58 -13.21
C ILE A 29 23.51 -25.89 -12.01
N GLY A 30 24.27 -25.59 -10.95
CA GLY A 30 23.80 -24.83 -9.81
C GLY A 30 23.40 -23.39 -10.18
N PHE A 31 24.17 -22.75 -11.07
CA PHE A 31 23.87 -21.40 -11.56
C PHE A 31 22.66 -21.36 -12.49
N THR A 32 22.48 -22.35 -13.37
CA THR A 32 21.29 -22.45 -14.23
C THR A 32 20.03 -22.81 -13.45
N LEU A 33 20.13 -23.65 -12.41
CA LEU A 33 19.01 -23.91 -11.49
C LEU A 33 18.70 -22.71 -10.57
N TRP A 34 19.69 -21.88 -10.24
CA TRP A 34 19.51 -20.63 -9.48
C TRP A 34 18.94 -19.50 -10.36
N SER A 35 19.40 -19.35 -11.60
CA SER A 35 18.89 -18.35 -12.55
C SER A 35 17.45 -18.64 -12.96
N ASN A 36 17.12 -19.91 -13.22
CA ASN A 36 15.75 -20.30 -13.60
C ASN A 36 14.74 -20.17 -12.45
N ARG A 37 15.20 -19.96 -11.21
CA ARG A 37 14.33 -19.69 -10.05
C ARG A 37 13.94 -18.21 -9.92
N GLN A 38 14.60 -17.32 -10.66
CA GLN A 38 14.34 -15.87 -10.67
C GLN A 38 13.35 -15.46 -11.77
N ASP A 39 13.05 -16.35 -12.72
CA ASP A 39 12.20 -16.08 -13.89
C ASP A 39 10.78 -16.66 -13.77
N GLU A 40 10.23 -16.75 -12.55
CA GLU A 40 8.77 -16.83 -12.45
C GLU A 40 8.22 -15.43 -12.79
N PRO A 41 7.51 -15.25 -13.92
CA PRO A 41 6.88 -13.98 -14.21
C PRO A 41 5.93 -13.70 -13.04
N ASN A 42 6.21 -12.61 -12.31
CA ASN A 42 5.40 -12.10 -11.22
C ASN A 42 3.95 -11.99 -11.70
N LYS A 43 3.17 -13.06 -11.53
CA LYS A 43 1.72 -13.01 -11.60
C LYS A 43 1.34 -12.14 -10.44
N GLN A 44 1.23 -10.85 -10.71
CA GLN A 44 0.70 -9.86 -9.79
C GLN A 44 -0.71 -10.32 -9.46
N THR A 45 -0.83 -11.06 -8.36
CA THR A 45 -2.11 -11.36 -7.75
C THR A 45 -2.82 -10.02 -7.58
N PRO A 46 -4.09 -9.89 -8.00
CA PRO A 46 -4.87 -8.72 -7.66
C PRO A 46 -4.72 -8.49 -6.16
N VAL A 47 -4.17 -7.34 -5.77
CA VAL A 47 -4.07 -6.99 -4.36
C VAL A 47 -5.50 -6.76 -3.92
N ALA A 48 -6.12 -7.78 -3.34
CA ALA A 48 -7.41 -7.64 -2.70
C ALA A 48 -7.27 -6.56 -1.61
N ASP A 49 -8.25 -5.67 -1.52
CA ASP A 49 -8.34 -4.66 -0.46
C ASP A 49 -7.96 -5.29 0.89
N PRO A 50 -7.07 -4.67 1.69
CA PRO A 50 -6.69 -5.22 2.97
C PRO A 50 -7.89 -5.39 3.92
N GLY A 51 -8.47 -6.58 3.88
CA GLY A 51 -8.94 -7.41 4.99
C GLY A 51 -10.06 -6.95 5.92
N GLY A 52 -10.47 -5.68 6.00
CA GLY A 52 -11.28 -5.23 7.16
C GLY A 52 -12.48 -4.32 6.94
N THR A 53 -12.50 -3.47 5.91
CA THR A 53 -13.65 -2.57 5.67
C THR A 53 -14.36 -3.03 4.40
N PRO A 54 -15.56 -3.65 4.49
CA PRO A 54 -16.28 -4.08 3.30
C PRO A 54 -16.58 -2.90 2.38
N LEU A 55 -15.95 -2.87 1.20
CA LEU A 55 -16.25 -1.87 0.19
C LEU A 55 -17.61 -2.13 -0.45
N PRO A 56 -18.43 -1.10 -0.74
CA PRO A 56 -19.67 -1.28 -1.49
C PRO A 56 -19.36 -1.94 -2.83
N ASP A 57 -20.21 -2.83 -3.35
CA ASP A 57 -19.99 -3.39 -4.69
C ASP A 57 -19.95 -2.28 -5.77
N ALA A 58 -19.45 -2.63 -6.96
CA ALA A 58 -19.26 -1.65 -8.03
C ALA A 58 -20.59 -1.00 -8.50
N GLN A 59 -21.73 -1.70 -8.42
CA GLN A 59 -23.01 -1.15 -8.81
C GLN A 59 -23.49 -0.13 -7.77
N ARG A 60 -23.38 -0.45 -6.48
CA ARG A 60 -23.67 0.48 -5.40
C ARG A 60 -22.76 1.71 -5.46
N ALA A 61 -21.46 1.53 -5.70
CA ALA A 61 -20.53 2.63 -5.85
C ALA A 61 -20.88 3.56 -7.03
N ARG A 62 -21.33 3.04 -8.17
CA ARG A 62 -21.83 3.87 -9.28
C ARG A 62 -23.06 4.69 -8.88
N GLY A 63 -24.03 4.05 -8.20
CA GLY A 63 -25.22 4.74 -7.70
C GLY A 63 -24.89 5.82 -6.66
N ASP A 64 -23.91 5.58 -5.80
CA ASP A 64 -23.42 6.59 -4.84
C ASP A 64 -22.69 7.74 -5.56
N LEU A 65 -21.85 7.44 -6.56
CA LEU A 65 -21.17 8.43 -7.40
C LEU A 65 -22.16 9.37 -8.09
N ASP A 66 -23.26 8.83 -8.62
CA ASP A 66 -24.30 9.62 -9.29
C ASP A 66 -24.95 10.61 -8.34
N ARG A 67 -25.13 10.24 -7.06
CA ARG A 67 -25.72 11.06 -6.00
C ARG A 67 -24.77 12.10 -5.39
N LEU A 68 -23.46 11.98 -5.58
CA LEU A 68 -22.52 12.97 -5.06
C LEU A 68 -22.76 14.34 -5.68
N THR A 69 -22.87 15.35 -4.82
CA THR A 69 -23.01 16.76 -5.21
C THR A 69 -21.75 17.24 -5.90
N ILE A 70 -21.90 17.74 -7.14
CA ILE A 70 -20.80 18.35 -7.89
C ILE A 70 -20.62 19.79 -7.41
N ALA A 71 -19.41 20.13 -6.96
CA ALA A 71 -19.05 21.50 -6.60
C ALA A 71 -17.57 21.76 -6.89
N TRP A 72 -17.23 23.02 -7.10
CA TRP A 72 -15.83 23.44 -7.19
C TRP A 72 -15.21 23.45 -5.79
N ASN A 73 -13.97 22.97 -5.70
CA ASN A 73 -13.15 23.05 -4.50
C ASN A 73 -12.92 24.52 -4.10
N ARG A 74 -12.98 24.82 -2.79
CA ARG A 74 -12.83 26.18 -2.22
C ARG A 74 -11.97 26.15 -0.96
N ASN A 75 -11.64 27.31 -0.39
CA ASN A 75 -11.05 27.42 0.96
C ASN A 75 -9.66 26.78 1.13
N TRP A 76 -8.87 26.63 0.04
CA TRP A 76 -7.52 26.07 0.15
C TRP A 76 -6.59 26.98 0.97
N GLU A 77 -6.75 28.28 0.82
CA GLU A 77 -5.95 29.32 1.45
C GLU A 77 -6.10 29.32 2.98
N SER A 78 -7.21 28.78 3.50
CA SER A 78 -7.47 28.65 4.93
C SER A 78 -7.27 27.22 5.47
N TYR A 79 -6.73 26.32 4.65
CA TYR A 79 -6.50 24.94 5.08
C TYR A 79 -5.51 24.90 6.26
N ASP A 80 -5.98 24.37 7.38
CA ASP A 80 -5.16 24.05 8.54
C ASP A 80 -5.26 22.56 8.87
N ARG A 81 -4.16 21.83 8.67
CA ARG A 81 -4.08 20.42 9.01
C ARG A 81 -4.30 20.15 10.50
N ASN A 82 -3.95 21.10 11.38
CA ASN A 82 -4.11 20.96 12.82
C ASN A 82 -5.59 21.02 13.25
N ALA A 83 -6.48 21.53 12.40
CA ALA A 83 -7.91 21.57 12.67
C ALA A 83 -8.57 20.18 12.72
N PHE A 84 -7.84 19.12 12.34
CA PHE A 84 -8.25 17.72 12.35
C PHE A 84 -7.84 16.96 13.63
N GLY A 85 -7.35 17.68 14.64
CA GLY A 85 -7.01 17.11 15.95
C GLY A 85 -5.53 16.75 16.12
N PRO A 86 -5.13 16.38 17.34
CA PRO A 86 -3.73 16.28 17.75
C PRO A 86 -2.96 15.15 17.03
N GLY A 87 -3.59 13.98 16.84
CA GLY A 87 -2.94 12.76 16.38
C GLY A 87 -2.25 12.86 15.02
N TRP A 88 -2.86 13.60 14.09
CA TRP A 88 -2.30 13.79 12.74
C TRP A 88 -1.58 15.12 12.58
N SER A 89 -1.66 16.01 13.56
CA SER A 89 -1.01 17.32 13.54
C SER A 89 0.49 17.29 13.85
N GLY A 90 1.00 16.13 14.31
CA GLY A 90 2.35 16.00 14.88
C GLY A 90 2.49 16.65 16.27
N ARG A 91 1.38 17.16 16.83
CA ARG A 91 1.29 17.79 18.15
C ARG A 91 0.30 17.01 19.00
N GLY A 92 0.81 16.07 19.80
CA GLY A 92 0.00 15.22 20.69
C GLY A 92 -0.10 13.77 20.20
N GLY A 93 -0.63 12.91 21.06
CA GLY A 93 -0.86 11.49 20.73
C GLY A 93 -2.08 11.31 19.83
N GLU A 94 -2.13 10.20 19.10
CA GLU A 94 -3.33 9.78 18.41
C GLU A 94 -4.43 9.42 19.43
N PRO A 95 -5.69 9.81 19.20
CA PRO A 95 -6.78 9.44 20.07
C PRO A 95 -6.96 7.91 20.06
N VAL A 96 -7.37 7.38 21.20
CA VAL A 96 -7.72 5.98 21.35
C VAL A 96 -9.16 5.77 20.87
N LEU A 97 -9.35 4.79 20.00
CA LEU A 97 -10.64 4.35 19.50
C LEU A 97 -11.35 3.46 20.53
N ALA A 98 -12.59 3.07 20.21
CA ALA A 98 -13.46 2.31 21.12
C ALA A 98 -12.87 0.96 21.56
N ASP A 99 -11.96 0.39 20.79
CA ASP A 99 -11.29 -0.89 21.07
C ASP A 99 -10.03 -0.75 21.94
N GLY A 100 -9.66 0.47 22.31
CA GLY A 100 -8.45 0.74 23.09
C GLY A 100 -7.18 0.97 22.26
N CYS A 101 -7.26 0.91 20.93
CA CYS A 101 -6.15 1.12 20.02
C CYS A 101 -6.23 2.46 19.29
N THR A 102 -5.13 2.91 18.69
CA THR A 102 -5.18 4.11 17.83
C THR A 102 -5.55 3.72 16.41
N ALA A 103 -6.09 4.66 15.63
CA ALA A 103 -6.46 4.41 14.25
C ALA A 103 -5.27 3.89 13.41
N ARG A 104 -4.04 4.39 13.67
CA ARG A 104 -2.83 3.86 13.03
C ARG A 104 -2.61 2.39 13.34
N GLU A 105 -2.72 1.97 14.60
CA GLU A 105 -2.50 0.58 14.98
C GLU A 105 -3.52 -0.34 14.32
N ASP A 106 -4.78 0.08 14.25
CA ASP A 106 -5.83 -0.73 13.61
C ASP A 106 -5.61 -0.86 12.11
N VAL A 107 -5.18 0.21 11.45
CA VAL A 107 -4.82 0.16 10.04
C VAL A 107 -3.60 -0.73 9.81
N LEU A 108 -2.55 -0.63 10.65
CA LEU A 108 -1.39 -1.51 10.52
C LEU A 108 -1.75 -2.98 10.74
N LYS A 109 -2.61 -3.31 11.71
CA LYS A 109 -3.08 -4.69 11.91
C LYS A 109 -3.92 -5.18 10.75
N ARG A 110 -4.77 -4.32 10.19
CA ARG A 110 -5.69 -4.64 9.09
C ARG A 110 -4.93 -4.85 7.78
N ASP A 111 -3.94 -4.00 7.51
CA ASP A 111 -3.33 -3.88 6.18
C ASP A 111 -2.03 -4.64 6.02
N LEU A 112 -1.32 -4.90 7.12
CA LEU A 112 -0.11 -5.70 7.07
C LEU A 112 -0.44 -7.19 7.13
N THR A 113 0.37 -7.96 6.43
CA THR A 113 0.45 -9.41 6.57
C THR A 113 1.58 -9.79 7.51
N GLU A 114 1.62 -11.05 7.97
CA GLU A 114 2.70 -11.54 8.86
C GLU A 114 2.89 -10.68 10.12
N VAL A 115 1.78 -10.12 10.63
CA VAL A 115 1.78 -9.18 11.76
C VAL A 115 2.27 -9.85 13.04
N ARG A 116 3.18 -9.17 13.74
CA ARG A 116 3.63 -9.53 15.07
C ARG A 116 3.41 -8.35 16.01
N LEU A 117 2.58 -8.55 17.01
CA LEU A 117 2.27 -7.55 18.03
C LEU A 117 3.34 -7.50 19.13
N ALA A 118 3.36 -6.44 19.91
CA ALA A 118 4.19 -6.34 21.09
C ALA A 118 3.66 -7.23 22.21
N GLU A 119 4.58 -7.79 22.98
CA GLU A 119 4.23 -8.57 24.16
C GLU A 119 3.53 -7.66 25.18
N GLY A 120 2.38 -8.10 25.70
CA GLY A 120 1.59 -7.33 26.65
C GLY A 120 0.85 -6.11 26.07
N ASN A 121 0.90 -5.88 24.74
CA ASN A 121 0.14 -4.81 24.09
C ASN A 121 -0.47 -5.30 22.77
N SER A 122 -1.77 -5.60 22.80
CA SER A 122 -2.55 -6.10 21.66
C SER A 122 -2.81 -5.05 20.57
N CYS A 123 -2.49 -3.78 20.82
CA CYS A 123 -2.57 -2.73 19.81
C CYS A 123 -1.29 -2.63 18.99
N MET A 124 -0.14 -2.69 19.67
CA MET A 124 1.12 -2.27 19.09
C MET A 124 1.69 -3.28 18.09
N VAL A 125 1.63 -2.97 16.79
CA VAL A 125 2.27 -3.76 15.73
C VAL A 125 3.78 -3.55 15.75
N ARG A 126 4.58 -4.59 16.02
CA ARG A 126 6.06 -4.50 15.97
C ARG A 126 6.61 -4.76 14.58
N PHE A 127 6.05 -5.77 13.90
CA PHE A 127 6.48 -6.19 12.58
C PHE A 127 5.28 -6.55 11.72
N GLY A 128 5.47 -6.48 10.41
CA GLY A 128 4.53 -6.98 9.41
C GLY A 128 5.09 -6.75 8.02
N VAL A 129 4.31 -7.08 7.00
CA VAL A 129 4.68 -6.78 5.61
C VAL A 129 3.48 -6.25 4.85
N LEU A 130 3.66 -5.09 4.25
CA LEU A 130 2.68 -4.48 3.38
C LEU A 130 2.85 -5.02 1.96
N ILE A 131 1.74 -5.41 1.34
CA ILE A 131 1.64 -5.46 -0.13
C ILE A 131 0.96 -4.17 -0.54
N ASP A 132 1.75 -3.19 -0.96
CA ASP A 132 1.28 -1.82 -1.12
C ASP A 132 0.24 -1.72 -2.25
N PRO A 133 -0.98 -1.26 -1.96
CA PRO A 133 -2.02 -1.17 -2.98
C PRO A 133 -1.71 -0.09 -4.03
N TYR A 134 -0.95 0.96 -3.67
CA TYR A 134 -0.71 2.09 -4.56
C TYR A 134 0.35 1.81 -5.64
N ALA A 135 1.51 1.30 -5.26
CA ALA A 135 2.64 0.99 -6.12
C ALA A 135 2.76 -0.51 -6.45
N GLY A 136 2.13 -1.40 -5.66
CA GLY A 136 2.22 -2.85 -5.84
C GLY A 136 3.51 -3.46 -5.27
N GLU A 137 4.26 -2.70 -4.48
CA GLU A 137 5.52 -3.13 -3.88
C GLU A 137 5.28 -3.92 -2.59
N ARG A 138 6.22 -4.82 -2.28
CA ARG A 138 6.23 -5.53 -1.00
C ARG A 138 7.19 -4.84 -0.04
N LEU A 139 6.69 -4.29 1.05
CA LEU A 139 7.45 -3.45 1.98
C LEU A 139 7.43 -4.03 3.40
N PRO A 140 8.60 -4.31 4.01
CA PRO A 140 8.66 -4.74 5.39
C PRO A 140 8.34 -3.58 6.34
N TYR A 141 7.59 -3.88 7.40
CA TYR A 141 7.36 -2.98 8.51
C TYR A 141 8.15 -3.46 9.73
N ASP A 142 8.96 -2.57 10.30
CA ASP A 142 9.64 -2.75 11.58
C ASP A 142 9.52 -1.44 12.34
N ARG A 143 8.79 -1.48 13.46
CA ARG A 143 8.47 -0.30 14.26
C ARG A 143 9.70 0.45 14.78
N PHE A 144 10.84 -0.23 14.91
CA PHE A 144 12.08 0.35 15.46
C PHE A 144 13.05 0.81 14.38
N LYS A 145 12.65 0.82 13.11
CA LYS A 145 13.45 1.28 11.97
C LYS A 145 12.70 2.34 11.19
N ALA A 146 13.44 3.05 10.34
CA ALA A 146 12.81 3.84 9.28
C ALA A 146 11.94 2.91 8.42
N SER A 147 10.76 3.38 8.06
CA SER A 147 9.78 2.60 7.31
C SER A 147 9.36 3.37 6.08
N ASP A 148 9.31 2.68 4.94
CA ASP A 148 8.73 3.17 3.69
C ASP A 148 7.19 3.05 3.67
N ILE A 149 6.57 2.84 4.83
CA ILE A 149 5.11 2.68 4.99
C ILE A 149 4.55 3.87 5.78
N GLU A 150 3.58 4.54 5.17
CA GLU A 150 2.78 5.59 5.81
C GLU A 150 1.31 5.17 5.88
N ILE A 151 0.55 5.84 6.75
CA ILE A 151 -0.91 5.72 6.75
C ILE A 151 -1.45 6.92 5.97
N ASP A 152 -2.06 6.66 4.83
CA ASP A 152 -2.70 7.66 3.99
C ASP A 152 -4.17 7.85 4.39
N HIS A 153 -4.64 9.10 4.27
CA HIS A 153 -6.04 9.42 4.17
C HIS A 153 -6.45 9.32 2.70
N VAL A 154 -7.16 8.25 2.33
CA VAL A 154 -7.57 7.99 0.94
C VAL A 154 -8.21 9.22 0.33
N VAL A 155 -9.24 9.79 0.98
CA VAL A 155 -9.62 11.19 0.79
C VAL A 155 -8.79 12.04 1.74
N ALA A 156 -7.80 12.74 1.18
CA ALA A 156 -6.83 13.51 1.94
C ALA A 156 -7.50 14.62 2.77
N LEU A 157 -6.94 14.95 3.95
CA LEU A 157 -7.48 16.01 4.81
C LEU A 157 -7.63 17.37 4.10
N GLY A 158 -6.67 17.73 3.24
CA GLY A 158 -6.73 18.95 2.43
C GLY A 158 -7.79 18.91 1.33
N ASP A 159 -8.09 17.73 0.79
CA ASP A 159 -9.21 17.56 -0.14
C ASP A 159 -10.56 17.61 0.59
N ALA A 160 -10.68 16.93 1.73
CA ALA A 160 -11.85 17.01 2.60
C ALA A 160 -12.16 18.46 2.99
N TRP A 161 -11.13 19.25 3.36
CA TRP A 161 -11.29 20.67 3.67
C TRP A 161 -11.95 21.45 2.54
N ARG A 162 -11.44 21.29 1.31
CA ARG A 162 -11.95 22.02 0.14
C ARG A 162 -13.32 21.56 -0.36
N SER A 163 -13.70 20.34 0.01
CA SER A 163 -14.94 19.71 -0.44
C SER A 163 -16.06 19.70 0.62
N GLY A 164 -15.82 20.23 1.82
CA GLY A 164 -16.87 20.47 2.82
C GLY A 164 -16.37 20.58 4.27
N ALA A 165 -15.24 19.96 4.61
CA ALA A 165 -14.80 19.81 6.01
C ALA A 165 -14.37 21.13 6.67
N SER A 166 -14.13 22.19 5.89
CA SER A 166 -13.88 23.53 6.45
C SER A 166 -15.07 24.07 7.26
N GLN A 167 -16.28 23.54 7.05
CA GLN A 167 -17.50 23.96 7.75
C GLN A 167 -17.88 23.05 8.93
N TRP A 168 -17.17 21.93 9.11
CA TRP A 168 -17.46 20.98 10.17
C TRP A 168 -17.08 21.51 11.56
N SER A 169 -17.59 20.87 12.61
CA SER A 169 -17.06 21.08 13.95
C SER A 169 -15.64 20.50 14.07
N ALA A 170 -14.93 20.85 15.14
CA ALA A 170 -13.60 20.27 15.40
C ALA A 170 -13.69 18.75 15.64
N GLU A 171 -14.71 18.32 16.38
CA GLU A 171 -14.97 16.91 16.69
C GLU A 171 -15.24 16.11 15.42
N GLN A 172 -16.04 16.65 14.49
CA GLN A 172 -16.34 15.96 13.23
C GLN A 172 -15.10 15.85 12.33
N ARG A 173 -14.21 16.86 12.29
CA ARG A 173 -12.92 16.75 11.60
C ARG A 173 -12.02 15.71 12.25
N GLU A 174 -11.95 15.67 13.57
CA GLU A 174 -11.17 14.65 14.29
C GLU A 174 -11.70 13.24 14.04
N GLN A 175 -13.01 13.04 14.00
CA GLN A 175 -13.60 11.76 13.63
C GLN A 175 -13.22 11.36 12.19
N PHE A 176 -13.28 12.27 11.22
CA PHE A 176 -12.85 12.00 9.84
C PHE A 176 -11.37 11.63 9.75
N ALA A 177 -10.52 12.31 10.52
CA ALA A 177 -9.08 12.06 10.53
C ALA A 177 -8.72 10.68 11.08
N ASN A 178 -9.57 10.12 11.93
CA ASN A 178 -9.37 8.82 12.58
C ASN A 178 -10.33 7.74 12.07
N ASP A 179 -11.07 8.02 11.00
CA ASP A 179 -11.95 7.05 10.34
C ASP A 179 -11.09 5.98 9.65
N VAL A 180 -11.01 4.80 10.24
CA VAL A 180 -10.28 3.65 9.69
C VAL A 180 -10.75 3.29 8.27
N GLY A 181 -12.00 3.60 7.89
CA GLY A 181 -12.50 3.44 6.52
C GLY A 181 -11.83 4.38 5.51
N ASN A 182 -11.42 5.58 5.95
CA ASN A 182 -10.65 6.55 5.16
C ASN A 182 -9.13 6.33 5.24
N LEU A 183 -8.63 5.48 6.15
CA LEU A 183 -7.21 5.24 6.32
C LEU A 183 -6.73 3.98 5.60
N LEU A 184 -5.51 4.02 5.06
CA LEU A 184 -4.87 2.90 4.36
C LEU A 184 -3.34 2.92 4.58
N ALA A 185 -2.73 1.78 4.91
CA ALA A 185 -1.28 1.64 4.90
C ALA A 185 -0.77 1.55 3.46
N VAL A 186 0.16 2.43 3.11
CA VAL A 186 0.65 2.58 1.73
C VAL A 186 2.15 2.88 1.69
N GLN A 187 2.76 2.74 0.52
CA GLN A 187 4.14 3.20 0.29
C GLN A 187 4.23 4.72 0.50
N GLN A 188 5.21 5.14 1.31
CA GLN A 188 5.52 6.54 1.61
C GLN A 188 5.65 7.39 0.36
N ARG A 189 6.45 6.97 -0.63
CA ARG A 189 6.67 7.74 -1.86
C ARG A 189 5.38 7.95 -2.65
N ALA A 190 4.56 6.91 -2.81
CA ALA A 190 3.26 7.02 -3.48
C ALA A 190 2.31 7.97 -2.72
N ASN A 191 2.31 7.92 -1.39
CA ASN A 191 1.51 8.83 -0.55
C ASN A 191 1.94 10.30 -0.71
N GLN A 192 3.25 10.55 -0.71
CA GLN A 192 3.80 11.89 -0.90
C GLN A 192 3.53 12.43 -2.30
N ASP A 193 3.62 11.57 -3.33
CA ASP A 193 3.26 11.92 -4.70
C ASP A 193 1.76 12.22 -4.83
N LYS A 194 0.88 11.47 -4.16
CA LYS A 194 -0.56 11.76 -4.06
C LYS A 194 -0.81 13.12 -3.40
N GLY A 195 -0.31 13.34 -2.19
CA GLY A 195 -0.58 14.53 -1.40
C GLY A 195 -2.09 14.78 -1.23
N SER A 196 -2.57 15.99 -1.53
CA SER A 196 -4.00 16.34 -1.54
C SER A 196 -4.63 16.34 -2.94
N LYS A 197 -4.03 15.62 -3.90
CA LYS A 197 -4.57 15.48 -5.25
C LYS A 197 -5.82 14.60 -5.25
N THR A 198 -6.76 14.91 -6.13
CA THR A 198 -7.98 14.14 -6.39
C THR A 198 -7.73 13.08 -7.49
N PRO A 199 -8.62 12.09 -7.66
CA PRO A 199 -8.52 11.03 -8.69
C PRO A 199 -8.28 11.48 -10.14
N ASP A 200 -8.62 12.72 -10.49
CA ASP A 200 -8.34 13.32 -11.80
C ASP A 200 -6.91 13.84 -11.95
N GLN A 201 -6.20 14.03 -10.84
CA GLN A 201 -4.83 14.56 -10.78
C GLN A 201 -3.80 13.50 -10.41
N TRP A 202 -4.21 12.47 -9.66
CA TRP A 202 -3.36 11.36 -9.24
C TRP A 202 -4.17 10.08 -9.11
N ARG A 203 -3.57 8.94 -9.48
CA ARG A 203 -4.18 7.61 -9.35
C ARG A 203 -3.12 6.59 -8.94
N PRO A 204 -3.48 5.54 -8.17
CA PRO A 204 -2.58 4.43 -7.90
C PRO A 204 -2.37 3.59 -9.18
N ARG A 205 -1.61 2.49 -9.09
CA ARG A 205 -1.51 1.50 -10.18
C ARG A 205 -2.90 1.04 -10.62
N ASN A 206 -3.05 0.79 -11.93
CA ASN A 206 -4.33 0.42 -12.55
C ASN A 206 -5.03 -0.79 -11.87
N ALA A 207 -4.25 -1.76 -11.41
CA ALA A 207 -4.78 -2.93 -10.71
C ALA A 207 -5.58 -2.62 -9.43
N TYR A 208 -5.38 -1.44 -8.82
CA TYR A 208 -6.10 -0.99 -7.62
C TYR A 208 -7.18 0.08 -7.91
N TRP A 209 -7.43 0.44 -9.17
CA TRP A 209 -8.36 1.52 -9.52
C TRP A 209 -9.79 1.27 -9.05
N CYS A 210 -10.29 0.04 -9.23
CA CYS A 210 -11.66 -0.29 -8.82
C CYS A 210 -11.86 -0.08 -7.31
N ASP A 211 -11.00 -0.67 -6.49
CA ASP A 211 -11.12 -0.59 -5.02
C ASP A 211 -10.87 0.82 -4.51
N TYR A 212 -9.88 1.53 -5.09
CA TYR A 212 -9.63 2.93 -4.79
C TYR A 212 -10.86 3.81 -5.07
N ALA A 213 -11.49 3.66 -6.24
CA ALA A 213 -12.67 4.45 -6.61
C ALA A 213 -13.87 4.12 -5.72
N ARG A 214 -14.14 2.83 -5.45
CA ARG A 214 -15.21 2.39 -4.54
C ARG A 214 -15.02 2.98 -3.14
N ARG A 215 -13.80 2.95 -2.62
CA ARG A 215 -13.46 3.52 -1.31
C ARG A 215 -13.62 5.03 -1.29
N TRP A 216 -13.06 5.75 -2.27
CA TRP A 216 -13.17 7.20 -2.39
C TRP A 216 -14.64 7.66 -2.41
N ILE A 217 -15.48 7.01 -3.21
CA ILE A 217 -16.91 7.31 -3.32
C ILE A 217 -17.62 7.04 -1.99
N ALA A 218 -17.35 5.89 -1.36
CA ALA A 218 -17.94 5.54 -0.08
C ALA A 218 -17.62 6.58 0.99
N ILE A 219 -16.37 7.05 1.06
CA ILE A 219 -15.92 8.07 2.02
C ILE A 219 -16.62 9.40 1.74
N LYS A 220 -16.57 9.89 0.50
CA LYS A 220 -17.22 11.16 0.12
C LYS A 220 -18.72 11.13 0.41
N SER A 221 -19.39 10.00 0.11
CA SER A 221 -20.81 9.82 0.37
C SER A 221 -21.13 9.75 1.86
N HIS A 222 -20.32 9.05 2.66
CA HIS A 222 -20.55 8.92 4.10
C HIS A 222 -20.41 10.27 4.82
N TRP A 223 -19.39 11.04 4.45
CA TRP A 223 -19.07 12.32 5.08
C TRP A 223 -19.77 13.52 4.47
N GLY A 224 -20.60 13.33 3.43
CA GLY A 224 -21.31 14.42 2.77
C GLY A 224 -20.38 15.43 2.07
N LEU A 225 -19.24 14.95 1.57
CA LEU A 225 -18.26 15.75 0.86
C LEU A 225 -18.64 15.88 -0.63
N THR A 226 -18.31 17.01 -1.22
CA THR A 226 -18.52 17.27 -2.65
C THR A 226 -17.43 16.65 -3.53
N VAL A 227 -17.72 16.52 -4.82
CA VAL A 227 -16.82 16.02 -5.86
C VAL A 227 -16.70 17.07 -6.97
N GLN A 228 -15.52 17.23 -7.58
CA GLN A 228 -15.40 18.03 -8.79
C GLN A 228 -15.91 17.28 -10.02
N ALA A 229 -16.25 17.98 -11.10
CA ALA A 229 -16.72 17.32 -12.33
C ALA A 229 -15.64 16.41 -12.96
N THR A 230 -14.38 16.86 -12.97
CA THR A 230 -13.24 16.09 -13.46
C THR A 230 -12.94 14.88 -12.57
N GLU A 231 -12.99 15.08 -11.25
CA GLU A 231 -12.87 14.02 -10.24
C GLU A 231 -13.96 12.95 -10.41
N LYS A 232 -15.22 13.35 -10.58
CA LYS A 232 -16.35 12.44 -10.83
C LYS A 232 -16.13 11.61 -12.10
N SER A 233 -15.66 12.24 -13.18
CA SER A 233 -15.32 11.56 -14.43
C SER A 233 -14.19 10.55 -14.23
N ALA A 234 -13.14 10.93 -13.50
CA ALA A 234 -12.03 10.03 -13.19
C ALA A 234 -12.46 8.82 -12.35
N LEU A 235 -13.33 9.02 -11.36
CA LEU A 235 -13.90 7.93 -10.56
C LEU A 235 -14.75 6.99 -11.43
N ALA A 236 -15.56 7.53 -12.34
CA ALA A 236 -16.37 6.73 -13.26
C ALA A 236 -15.49 5.86 -14.17
N ASP A 237 -14.41 6.44 -14.71
CA ASP A 237 -13.41 5.73 -15.52
C ASP A 237 -12.72 4.61 -14.71
N MET A 238 -12.29 4.88 -13.48
CA MET A 238 -11.70 3.87 -12.60
C MET A 238 -12.67 2.73 -12.26
N LEU A 239 -13.97 3.01 -12.10
CA LEU A 239 -15.00 1.98 -11.88
C LEU A 239 -15.25 1.08 -13.10
N THR A 240 -14.72 1.40 -14.27
CA THR A 240 -14.77 0.51 -15.45
C THR A 240 -13.82 -0.69 -15.30
N THR A 241 -12.80 -0.58 -14.44
CA THR A 241 -11.83 -1.68 -14.19
C THR A 241 -12.34 -2.69 -13.16
N CYS A 242 -13.54 -2.50 -12.62
CA CYS A 242 -14.13 -3.45 -11.69
C CYS A 242 -14.52 -4.73 -12.41
N SER A 243 -13.96 -5.85 -11.97
CA SER A 243 -14.39 -7.18 -12.43
C SER A 243 -15.89 -7.36 -12.16
N PRO A 244 -16.63 -8.04 -13.06
CA PRO A 244 -17.99 -8.43 -12.78
C PRO A 244 -18.02 -9.30 -11.52
N PRO A 245 -19.11 -9.26 -10.72
CA PRO A 245 -19.23 -10.12 -9.56
C PRO A 245 -19.01 -11.57 -9.98
N THR A 246 -18.08 -12.27 -9.33
CA THR A 246 -17.93 -13.70 -9.56
C THR A 246 -19.23 -14.36 -9.11
N ALA A 247 -20.00 -14.91 -10.05
CA ALA A 247 -21.17 -15.71 -9.72
C ALA A 247 -20.70 -16.83 -8.78
N ARG A 248 -21.24 -16.85 -7.56
CA ARG A 248 -21.08 -17.96 -6.60
C ARG A 248 -22.24 -18.93 -6.77
#